data_AF-A0AAU7X7M1-F1
#
_entry.id   AF-A0AAU7X7M1-F1
#
_cell.length_a   1.000
_cell.length_b   1.000
_cell.length_c   1.000
_cell.angle_alpha   90.00
_cell.angle_beta   90.00
_cell.angle_gamma   90.00
#
_symmetry.space_group_name_H-M   'P 1'
#
loop_
_entity.id
_entity.type
_entity.pdbx_description
1 polymer ?
#
loop_
_entity_poly.entity_id
_entity_poly.type
_entity_poly.pdbx_seq_one_letter_code
_entity_poly.pdbx_strand_id
1 'polypeptide(L)'
;MAETAAERAAAHAQTREDDAASSLMRSISELFVAAREHTAQDLALFEDLALGLYGTAPAADRAYAARLLAGCADLPKPIARLIVNDDIHIAGPFVATSQALDAADLMAILGRFDRDLAMAVAERPSLPATVARALGALSITPAPASEPAAPEPVTIDVAPMPTLPAIRARDEIVEEVAREPVVASEASEPAPVPVQNTPAAEARPRGDLASFLALDSDARHRYMLSVEREVAVGGREPRRSNDGAAVGDRLFAAMAGSGRKALADALVLELALDQRTATAIIDDRAGEPLTLALAALEVPEKQATSLFILAFGLSASLWQIRSLISLLIGVDRRAAAQIIAGWRNRPAPEPRRAADTPPRDRSLDDAIARVSLHMDGARVFGTKRA
;
A
#
# COMPACT_ATOMS: atom_id res chain seq x y z
N MET A 1 -32.77 -22.48 -25.08
CA MET A 1 -31.97 -21.24 -25.23
C MET A 1 -30.72 -21.43 -24.40
N ALA A 2 -29.60 -21.78 -25.05
CA ALA A 2 -28.32 -21.98 -24.38
C ALA A 2 -27.61 -20.62 -24.34
N GLU A 3 -27.73 -19.94 -23.21
CA GLU A 3 -26.88 -18.81 -22.84
C GLU A 3 -25.42 -19.25 -23.00
N THR A 4 -24.66 -18.51 -23.79
CA THR A 4 -23.35 -18.95 -24.27
C THR A 4 -22.31 -18.84 -23.14
N ALA A 5 -21.30 -19.72 -23.15
CA ALA A 5 -20.24 -19.68 -22.13
C ALA A 5 -19.50 -18.32 -22.07
N ALA A 6 -19.50 -17.56 -23.18
CA ALA A 6 -18.98 -16.21 -23.25
C ALA A 6 -19.83 -15.19 -22.47
N GLU A 7 -21.16 -15.25 -22.57
CA GLU A 7 -22.07 -14.37 -21.80
C GLU A 7 -21.93 -14.60 -20.30
N ARG A 8 -21.79 -15.87 -19.87
CA ARG A 8 -21.54 -16.20 -18.45
C ARG A 8 -20.19 -15.70 -17.96
N ALA A 9 -19.13 -15.82 -18.75
CA ALA A 9 -17.80 -15.33 -18.40
C ALA A 9 -17.78 -13.80 -18.27
N ALA A 10 -18.45 -13.09 -19.18
CA ALA A 10 -18.60 -11.64 -19.12
C ALA A 10 -19.39 -11.19 -17.88
N ALA A 11 -20.49 -11.88 -17.56
CA ALA A 11 -21.28 -11.59 -16.35
C ALA A 11 -20.44 -11.76 -15.06
N HIS A 12 -19.66 -12.84 -14.95
CA HIS A 12 -18.78 -13.05 -13.79
C HIS A 12 -17.62 -12.06 -13.71
N ALA A 13 -17.16 -11.54 -14.85
CA ALA A 13 -16.14 -10.49 -14.87
C ALA A 13 -16.73 -9.17 -14.36
N GLN A 14 -17.91 -8.78 -14.86
CA GLN A 14 -18.60 -7.56 -14.42
C GLN A 14 -18.91 -7.59 -12.92
N THR A 15 -19.44 -8.71 -12.40
CA THR A 15 -19.72 -8.83 -10.96
C THR A 15 -18.47 -8.62 -10.11
N ARG A 16 -17.31 -9.14 -10.53
CA ARG A 16 -16.06 -8.93 -9.79
C ARG A 16 -15.57 -7.49 -9.80
N GLU A 17 -15.76 -6.79 -10.92
CA GLU A 17 -15.40 -5.39 -11.05
C GLU A 17 -16.31 -4.51 -10.18
N ASP A 18 -17.60 -4.81 -10.17
CA ASP A 18 -18.59 -4.14 -9.31
C ASP A 18 -18.26 -4.39 -7.83
N ASP A 19 -17.97 -5.63 -7.43
CA ASP A 19 -17.57 -5.98 -6.05
C ASP A 19 -16.31 -5.21 -5.63
N ALA A 20 -15.37 -5.06 -6.57
CA ALA A 20 -14.11 -4.36 -6.32
C ALA A 20 -14.32 -2.85 -6.13
N ALA A 21 -15.07 -2.22 -7.03
CA ALA A 21 -15.43 -0.81 -6.95
C ALA A 21 -16.22 -0.52 -5.66
N SER A 22 -17.15 -1.41 -5.30
CA SER A 22 -17.94 -1.33 -4.08
C SER A 22 -17.06 -1.36 -2.84
N SER A 23 -16.17 -2.35 -2.74
CA SER A 23 -15.27 -2.52 -1.60
C SER A 23 -14.33 -1.33 -1.43
N LEU A 24 -13.79 -0.81 -2.54
CA LEU A 24 -12.90 0.33 -2.50
C LEU A 24 -13.63 1.63 -2.14
N MET A 25 -14.81 1.89 -2.74
CA MET A 25 -15.62 3.08 -2.45
C MET A 25 -16.00 3.17 -0.97
N ARG A 26 -16.42 2.04 -0.37
CA ARG A 26 -16.69 1.95 1.07
C ARG A 26 -15.42 2.23 1.88
N SER A 27 -14.33 1.53 1.56
CA SER A 27 -13.07 1.64 2.30
C SER A 27 -12.50 3.07 2.30
N ILE A 28 -12.51 3.77 1.15
CA ILE A 28 -12.01 5.15 1.09
C ILE A 28 -12.90 6.13 1.88
N SER A 29 -14.21 5.93 1.85
CA SER A 29 -15.17 6.80 2.54
C SER A 29 -15.08 6.60 4.05
N GLU A 30 -14.98 5.35 4.48
CA GLU A 30 -14.75 4.99 5.88
C GLU A 30 -13.41 5.50 6.40
N LEU A 31 -12.34 5.36 5.61
CA LEU A 31 -11.00 5.86 5.97
C LEU A 31 -10.99 7.40 6.12
N PHE A 32 -11.71 8.10 5.24
CA PHE A 32 -11.88 9.55 5.33
C PHE A 32 -12.61 9.93 6.63
N VAL A 33 -13.79 9.37 6.89
CA VAL A 33 -14.58 9.72 8.09
C VAL A 33 -13.90 9.30 9.40
N ALA A 34 -13.07 8.25 9.39
CA ALA A 34 -12.33 7.82 10.56
C ALA A 34 -11.21 8.79 10.98
N ALA A 35 -10.73 9.65 10.07
CA ALA A 35 -9.72 10.65 10.41
C ALA A 35 -10.32 11.81 11.22
N ARG A 36 -9.65 12.22 12.30
CA ARG A 36 -10.15 13.31 13.17
C ARG A 36 -9.99 14.69 12.53
N GLU A 37 -8.96 14.85 11.71
CA GLU A 37 -8.62 16.08 10.99
C GLU A 37 -8.02 15.68 9.64
N HIS A 38 -8.29 16.47 8.61
CA HIS A 38 -7.75 16.28 7.27
C HIS A 38 -6.75 17.37 6.92
N THR A 39 -5.57 16.99 6.47
CA THR A 39 -4.63 17.95 5.87
C THR A 39 -5.07 18.28 4.44
N ALA A 40 -4.55 19.38 3.86
CA ALA A 40 -4.83 19.74 2.47
C ALA A 40 -4.48 18.63 1.46
N GLN A 41 -3.47 17.81 1.78
CA GLN A 41 -3.07 16.68 0.95
C GLN A 41 -4.01 15.49 1.11
N ASP A 42 -4.49 15.23 2.32
CA ASP A 42 -5.49 14.19 2.58
C ASP A 42 -6.79 14.47 1.81
N LEU A 43 -7.24 15.72 1.81
CA LEU A 43 -8.39 16.18 1.03
C LEU A 43 -8.19 15.94 -0.47
N ALA A 44 -7.01 16.27 -1.00
CA ALA A 44 -6.69 16.08 -2.41
C ALA A 44 -6.64 14.60 -2.81
N LEU A 45 -6.04 13.74 -1.97
CA LEU A 45 -5.98 12.30 -2.20
C LEU A 45 -7.39 11.68 -2.18
N PHE A 46 -8.19 12.04 -1.18
CA PHE A 46 -9.57 11.56 -1.11
C PHE A 46 -10.40 12.03 -2.29
N GLU A 47 -10.29 13.30 -2.70
CA GLU A 47 -11.00 13.84 -3.86
C GLU A 47 -10.68 13.04 -5.14
N ASP A 48 -9.40 12.84 -5.45
CA ASP A 48 -8.98 12.13 -6.67
C ASP A 48 -9.50 10.67 -6.68
N LEU A 49 -9.34 9.96 -5.57
CA LEU A 49 -9.81 8.59 -5.44
C LEU A 49 -11.33 8.49 -5.52
N ALA A 50 -12.05 9.34 -4.78
CA ALA A 50 -13.51 9.31 -4.74
C ALA A 50 -14.11 9.69 -6.10
N LEU A 51 -13.59 10.71 -6.79
CA LEU A 51 -14.04 11.07 -8.14
C LEU A 51 -13.83 9.92 -9.13
N GLY A 52 -12.68 9.25 -9.06
CA GLY A 52 -12.35 8.14 -9.94
C GLY A 52 -13.22 6.89 -9.74
N LEU A 53 -13.81 6.72 -8.55
CA LEU A 53 -14.59 5.53 -8.18
C LEU A 53 -16.10 5.76 -8.20
N TYR A 54 -16.54 7.00 -7.97
CA TYR A 54 -17.96 7.29 -7.80
C TYR A 54 -18.80 6.83 -9.00
N GLY A 55 -18.30 7.05 -10.23
CA GLY A 55 -19.03 6.69 -11.45
C GLY A 55 -19.14 5.17 -11.71
N THR A 56 -18.21 4.37 -11.16
CA THR A 56 -18.21 2.91 -11.33
C THR A 56 -18.86 2.19 -10.15
N ALA A 57 -19.01 2.85 -9.01
CA ALA A 57 -19.66 2.28 -7.84
C ALA A 57 -21.17 2.08 -8.07
N PRO A 58 -21.74 0.93 -7.66
CA PRO A 58 -23.18 0.72 -7.68
C PRO A 58 -23.93 1.76 -6.83
N ALA A 59 -25.19 2.03 -7.20
CA ALA A 59 -26.01 3.07 -6.55
C ALA A 59 -26.15 2.85 -5.03
N ALA A 60 -26.19 1.60 -4.57
CA ALA A 60 -26.26 1.27 -3.15
C ALA A 60 -25.01 1.74 -2.37
N ASP A 61 -23.83 1.62 -2.98
CA ASP A 61 -22.54 2.02 -2.38
C ASP A 61 -22.34 3.52 -2.42
N ARG A 62 -22.80 4.19 -3.49
CA ARG A 62 -22.85 5.66 -3.55
C ARG A 62 -23.79 6.22 -2.49
N ALA A 63 -24.95 5.58 -2.27
CA ALA A 63 -25.87 5.93 -1.19
C ALA A 63 -25.23 5.76 0.20
N TYR A 64 -24.50 4.65 0.40
CA TYR A 64 -23.77 4.40 1.64
C TYR A 64 -22.72 5.48 1.89
N ALA A 65 -21.85 5.73 0.90
CA ALA A 65 -20.81 6.75 1.00
C ALA A 65 -21.40 8.14 1.24
N ALA A 66 -22.46 8.52 0.52
CA ALA A 66 -23.13 9.81 0.72
C ALA A 66 -23.62 9.99 2.16
N ARG A 67 -24.27 8.99 2.76
CA ARG A 67 -24.72 9.07 4.15
C ARG A 67 -23.56 9.20 5.12
N LEU A 68 -22.48 8.46 4.88
CA LEU A 68 -21.29 8.49 5.73
C LEU A 68 -20.61 9.86 5.69
N LEU A 69 -20.48 10.44 4.49
CA LEU A 69 -19.79 11.72 4.23
C LEU A 69 -20.62 12.95 4.59
N ALA A 70 -21.93 12.84 4.78
CA ALA A 70 -22.80 13.98 5.11
C ALA A 70 -22.35 14.70 6.40
N GLY A 71 -21.81 13.98 7.37
CA GLY A 71 -21.31 14.59 8.61
C GLY A 71 -20.02 15.41 8.46
N CYS A 72 -19.30 15.31 7.35
CA CYS A 72 -17.98 15.91 7.18
C CYS A 72 -18.08 17.35 6.65
N ALA A 73 -17.72 18.33 7.49
CA ALA A 73 -17.77 19.75 7.10
C ALA A 73 -16.69 20.15 6.07
N ASP A 74 -15.58 19.44 6.05
CA ASP A 74 -14.42 19.66 5.17
C ASP A 74 -14.42 18.76 3.92
N LEU A 75 -15.54 18.09 3.64
CA LEU A 75 -15.69 17.30 2.42
C LEU A 75 -15.35 18.13 1.16
N PRO A 76 -14.49 17.63 0.26
CA PRO A 76 -14.13 18.39 -0.93
C PRO A 76 -15.36 18.76 -1.77
N LYS A 77 -15.44 20.04 -2.16
CA LYS A 77 -16.59 20.59 -2.89
C LYS A 77 -16.94 19.83 -4.18
N PRO A 78 -15.97 19.31 -4.97
CA PRO A 78 -16.28 18.48 -6.13
C PRO A 78 -17.06 17.21 -5.77
N ILE A 79 -16.73 16.55 -4.67
CA ILE A 79 -17.45 15.35 -4.17
C ILE A 79 -18.85 15.72 -3.70
N ALA A 80 -19.00 16.79 -2.92
CA ALA A 80 -20.31 17.25 -2.46
C ALA A 80 -21.24 17.55 -3.65
N ARG A 81 -20.73 18.25 -4.68
CA ARG A 81 -21.49 18.53 -5.90
C ARG A 81 -21.84 17.27 -6.67
N LEU A 82 -20.92 16.31 -6.74
CA LEU A 82 -21.16 15.03 -7.41
C LEU A 82 -22.33 14.30 -6.78
N ILE A 83 -22.36 14.19 -5.45
CA ILE A 83 -23.45 13.55 -4.70
C ILE A 83 -24.78 14.29 -4.89
N VAL A 84 -24.76 15.62 -4.85
CA VAL A 84 -25.96 16.46 -5.07
C VAL A 84 -26.52 16.34 -6.49
N ASN A 85 -25.69 15.93 -7.46
CA ASN A 85 -26.09 15.71 -8.85
C ASN A 85 -26.49 14.25 -9.15
N ASP A 86 -26.42 13.35 -8.16
CA ASP A 86 -26.83 11.95 -8.32
C ASP A 86 -28.36 11.82 -8.19
N ASP A 87 -28.85 10.58 -8.30
CA ASP A 87 -30.26 10.23 -8.09
C ASP A 87 -30.79 10.76 -6.76
N ILE A 88 -32.07 11.17 -6.74
CA ILE A 88 -32.71 11.78 -5.56
C ILE A 88 -32.64 10.91 -4.30
N HIS A 89 -32.65 9.58 -4.46
CA HIS A 89 -32.53 8.65 -3.34
C HIS A 89 -31.14 8.66 -2.66
N ILE A 90 -30.13 9.20 -3.34
CA ILE A 90 -28.76 9.42 -2.84
C ILE A 90 -28.60 10.88 -2.43
N ALA A 91 -28.96 11.80 -3.32
CA ALA A 91 -28.78 13.24 -3.14
C ALA A 91 -29.65 13.80 -2.01
N GLY A 92 -30.91 13.38 -1.90
CA GLY A 92 -31.86 13.90 -0.90
C GLY A 92 -31.37 13.75 0.54
N PRO A 93 -31.10 12.51 1.02
CA PRO A 93 -30.58 12.29 2.37
C PRO A 93 -29.27 13.05 2.65
N PHE A 94 -28.40 13.17 1.66
CA PHE A 94 -27.17 13.96 1.76
C PHE A 94 -27.48 15.45 1.94
N VAL A 95 -28.31 16.04 1.07
CA VAL A 95 -28.68 17.46 1.14
C VAL A 95 -29.37 17.81 2.46
N ALA A 96 -30.21 16.92 2.99
CA ALA A 96 -30.92 17.13 4.24
C ALA A 96 -30.00 17.17 5.48
N THR A 97 -28.82 16.54 5.42
CA THR A 97 -27.96 16.36 6.60
C THR A 97 -26.54 16.88 6.44
N SER A 98 -26.12 17.22 5.22
CA SER A 98 -24.73 17.53 4.91
C SER A 98 -24.22 18.80 5.60
N GLN A 99 -23.07 18.70 6.27
CA GLN A 99 -22.36 19.84 6.86
C GLN A 99 -21.44 20.55 5.86
N ALA A 100 -21.15 19.93 4.71
CA ALA A 100 -20.27 20.48 3.67
C ALA A 100 -20.93 21.55 2.79
N LEU A 101 -22.27 21.57 2.75
CA LEU A 101 -23.06 22.50 1.93
C LEU A 101 -23.26 23.82 2.66
N ASP A 102 -22.71 24.90 2.08
CA ASP A 102 -22.89 26.25 2.61
C ASP A 102 -24.14 26.94 2.03
N ALA A 103 -24.40 28.17 2.47
CA ALA A 103 -25.56 28.93 2.01
C ALA A 103 -25.58 29.15 0.49
N ALA A 104 -24.41 29.30 -0.15
CA ALA A 104 -24.34 29.49 -1.60
C ALA A 104 -24.65 28.18 -2.33
N ASP A 105 -24.15 27.04 -1.84
CA ASP A 105 -24.47 25.72 -2.38
C ASP A 105 -25.98 25.43 -2.26
N LEU A 106 -26.60 25.69 -1.10
CA LEU A 106 -28.04 25.49 -0.90
C LEU A 106 -28.88 26.38 -1.82
N MET A 107 -28.49 27.64 -2.02
CA MET A 107 -29.15 28.52 -2.99
C MET A 107 -29.00 28.01 -4.42
N ALA A 108 -27.82 27.47 -4.78
CA ALA A 108 -27.60 26.87 -6.08
C ALA A 108 -28.46 25.62 -6.30
N ILE A 109 -28.71 24.82 -5.26
CA ILE A 109 -29.64 23.68 -5.30
C ILE A 109 -31.07 24.17 -5.55
N LEU A 110 -31.55 25.15 -4.79
CA LEU A 110 -32.90 25.71 -4.98
C LEU A 110 -33.09 26.34 -6.37
N GLY A 111 -32.02 26.94 -6.93
CA GLY A 111 -32.02 27.50 -8.28
C GLY A 111 -32.19 26.48 -9.41
N ARG A 112 -32.12 25.17 -9.12
CA ARG A 112 -32.41 24.10 -10.09
C ARG A 112 -33.91 23.87 -10.28
N PHE A 113 -34.74 24.40 -9.38
CA PHE A 113 -36.19 24.20 -9.36
C PHE A 113 -36.62 22.72 -9.27
N ASP A 114 -35.76 21.88 -8.71
CA ASP A 114 -36.10 20.50 -8.35
C ASP A 114 -36.82 20.51 -7.00
N ARG A 115 -38.08 20.07 -7.01
CA ARG A 115 -38.94 20.10 -5.82
C ARG A 115 -38.47 19.11 -4.74
N ASP A 116 -37.95 17.95 -5.11
CA ASP A 116 -37.55 16.93 -4.15
C ASP A 116 -36.26 17.33 -3.45
N LEU A 117 -35.30 17.89 -4.19
CA LEU A 117 -34.10 18.48 -3.60
C LEU A 117 -34.43 19.68 -2.71
N ALA A 118 -35.35 20.55 -3.14
CA ALA A 118 -35.76 21.68 -2.33
C ALA A 118 -36.52 21.25 -1.06
N MET A 119 -37.27 20.15 -1.10
CA MET A 119 -37.83 19.51 0.09
C MET A 119 -36.74 19.00 1.03
N ALA A 120 -35.71 18.33 0.51
CA ALA A 120 -34.56 17.91 1.30
C ALA A 120 -33.82 19.10 1.94
N VAL A 121 -33.70 20.24 1.25
CA VAL A 121 -33.15 21.48 1.85
C VAL A 121 -34.06 21.95 3.00
N ALA A 122 -35.38 21.91 2.83
CA ALA A 122 -36.33 22.33 3.87
C ALA A 122 -36.31 21.44 5.13
N GLU A 123 -35.91 20.18 5.00
CA GLU A 123 -35.77 19.22 6.12
C GLU A 123 -34.52 19.47 6.97
N ARG A 124 -33.60 20.34 6.54
CA ARG A 124 -32.36 20.61 7.29
C ARG A 124 -32.66 21.20 8.67
N PRO A 125 -31.97 20.72 9.73
CA PRO A 125 -32.21 21.20 11.10
C PRO A 125 -31.75 22.64 11.33
N SER A 126 -30.84 23.14 10.51
CA SER A 126 -30.34 24.51 10.54
C SER A 126 -30.27 25.08 9.13
N LEU A 127 -30.92 26.22 8.93
CA LEU A 127 -31.02 26.90 7.65
C LEU A 127 -30.60 28.36 7.75
N PRO A 128 -29.71 28.84 6.86
CA PRO A 128 -29.45 30.27 6.73
C PRO A 128 -30.73 31.05 6.37
N ALA A 129 -30.90 32.25 6.93
CA ALA A 129 -32.10 33.06 6.72
C ALA A 129 -32.36 33.44 5.24
N THR A 130 -31.31 33.47 4.41
CA THR A 130 -31.43 33.65 2.95
C THR A 130 -32.12 32.44 2.29
N VAL A 131 -31.71 31.23 2.65
CA VAL A 131 -32.24 29.97 2.12
C VAL A 131 -33.68 29.75 2.58
N ALA A 132 -33.97 30.01 3.86
CA ALA A 132 -35.33 29.92 4.40
C ALA A 132 -36.31 30.86 3.68
N ARG A 133 -35.89 32.10 3.37
CA ARG A 133 -36.69 33.04 2.56
C ARG A 133 -36.90 32.54 1.13
N ALA A 134 -35.88 31.96 0.51
CA ALA A 134 -35.99 31.39 -0.84
C ALA A 134 -36.97 30.21 -0.88
N LEU A 135 -36.94 29.31 0.09
CA LEU A 135 -37.92 28.22 0.25
C LEU A 135 -39.36 28.75 0.39
N GLY A 136 -39.55 29.78 1.22
CA GLY A 136 -40.85 30.44 1.38
C GLY A 136 -41.36 31.05 0.08
N ALA A 137 -40.50 31.69 -0.71
CA ALA A 137 -40.86 32.23 -2.02
C ALA A 137 -41.24 31.13 -3.03
N LEU A 138 -40.65 29.94 -2.91
CA LEU A 138 -41.00 28.77 -3.71
C LEU A 138 -42.25 28.03 -3.18
N SER A 139 -42.87 28.51 -2.10
CA SER A 139 -43.98 27.84 -1.41
C SER A 139 -43.65 26.40 -1.00
N ILE A 140 -42.39 26.17 -0.64
CA ILE A 140 -41.89 24.88 -0.14
C ILE A 140 -41.87 24.98 1.38
N THR A 141 -42.84 24.33 2.00
CA THR A 141 -42.89 24.17 3.44
C THR A 141 -42.40 22.77 3.78
N PRO A 142 -41.54 22.59 4.80
CA PRO A 142 -41.31 21.26 5.34
C PRO A 142 -42.67 20.65 5.69
N ALA A 143 -42.88 19.36 5.39
CA ALA A 143 -44.04 18.67 5.92
C ALA A 143 -44.08 18.92 7.43
N PRO A 144 -45.25 19.19 8.05
CA PRO A 144 -45.32 19.33 9.49
C PRO A 144 -44.62 18.12 10.08
N ALA A 145 -43.56 18.35 10.86
CA ALA A 145 -42.88 17.28 11.55
C ALA A 145 -43.97 16.49 12.26
N SER A 146 -44.18 15.24 11.86
CA SER A 146 -44.98 14.33 12.65
C SER A 146 -44.35 14.37 14.03
N GLU A 147 -45.06 14.98 14.97
CA GLU A 147 -44.79 14.93 16.39
C GLU A 147 -44.38 13.47 16.70
N PRO A 148 -43.24 13.21 17.35
CA PRO A 148 -42.81 11.84 17.58
C PRO A 148 -43.90 11.14 18.37
N ALA A 149 -44.67 10.29 17.68
CA ALA A 149 -45.51 9.32 18.33
C ALA A 149 -44.58 8.55 19.26
N ALA A 150 -44.88 8.59 20.55
CA ALA A 150 -44.16 7.81 21.54
C ALA A 150 -43.98 6.39 21.00
N PRO A 151 -42.73 5.86 20.95
CA PRO A 151 -42.51 4.56 20.35
C PRO A 151 -43.22 3.50 21.19
N GLU A 152 -44.21 2.83 20.59
CA GLU A 152 -44.55 1.49 21.05
C GLU A 152 -43.29 0.62 20.87
N PRO A 153 -42.90 -0.17 21.89
CA PRO A 153 -41.66 -0.91 21.86
C PRO A 153 -41.74 -2.03 20.83
N VAL A 154 -41.30 -1.75 19.60
CA VAL A 154 -40.90 -2.77 18.64
C VAL A 154 -39.52 -3.24 19.07
N THR A 155 -39.47 -4.38 19.75
CA THR A 155 -38.25 -5.13 19.99
C THR A 155 -37.71 -5.63 18.66
N ILE A 156 -36.88 -4.82 18.00
CA ILE A 156 -35.94 -5.32 17.01
C ILE A 156 -34.79 -5.91 17.81
N ASP A 157 -34.57 -7.21 17.66
CA ASP A 157 -33.37 -7.90 18.13
C ASP A 157 -32.18 -7.40 17.30
N VAL A 158 -31.70 -6.21 17.66
CA VAL A 158 -30.42 -5.69 17.22
C VAL A 158 -29.39 -6.44 18.05
N ALA A 159 -28.80 -7.48 17.46
CA ALA A 159 -27.55 -8.02 17.98
C ALA A 159 -26.59 -6.84 18.19
N PRO A 160 -26.03 -6.69 19.41
CA PRO A 160 -25.20 -5.54 19.74
C PRO A 160 -24.02 -5.49 18.77
N MET A 161 -23.78 -4.32 18.19
CA MET A 161 -22.49 -4.00 17.57
C MET A 161 -21.38 -4.44 18.53
N PRO A 162 -20.33 -5.11 18.05
CA PRO A 162 -19.13 -5.26 18.86
C PRO A 162 -18.60 -3.86 19.16
N THR A 163 -18.69 -3.45 20.42
CA THR A 163 -17.90 -2.36 20.97
C THR A 163 -16.45 -2.75 20.80
N LEU A 164 -15.80 -2.21 19.77
CA LEU A 164 -14.35 -2.30 19.65
C LEU A 164 -13.75 -1.59 20.87
N PRO A 165 -12.91 -2.27 21.67
CA PRO A 165 -12.20 -1.61 22.74
C PRO A 165 -11.31 -0.51 22.14
N ALA A 166 -11.46 0.67 22.74
CA ALA A 166 -10.63 1.86 22.66
C ALA A 166 -9.33 1.71 21.85
N ILE A 167 -9.25 2.46 20.74
CA ILE A 167 -8.00 2.96 20.18
C ILE A 167 -7.41 3.95 21.22
N ARG A 168 -6.89 3.41 22.32
CA ARG A 168 -6.06 4.09 23.31
C ARG A 168 -4.62 3.60 23.11
N ALA A 169 -3.99 4.10 22.05
CA ALA A 169 -2.55 4.06 21.85
C ALA A 169 -2.23 4.88 20.59
N ARG A 170 -2.43 6.19 20.64
CA ARG A 170 -2.00 7.06 19.54
C ARG A 170 -1.28 8.35 19.96
N ASP A 171 -1.12 8.59 21.26
CA ASP A 171 -0.52 9.82 21.79
C ASP A 171 0.92 9.67 22.34
N GLU A 172 1.57 8.50 22.23
CA GLU A 172 2.95 8.32 22.76
C GLU A 172 4.09 8.52 21.75
N ILE A 173 3.83 8.92 20.50
CA ILE A 173 4.91 9.13 19.48
C ILE A 173 4.90 10.53 18.86
N VAL A 174 4.09 11.46 19.38
CA VAL A 174 4.02 12.85 18.84
C VAL A 174 4.72 13.87 19.75
N GLU A 175 5.07 13.54 21.00
CA GLU A 175 5.76 14.48 21.91
C GLU A 175 7.29 14.30 22.06
N GLU A 176 7.89 13.21 21.55
CA GLU A 176 9.35 12.92 21.63
C GLU A 176 10.14 13.37 20.36
N VAL A 177 9.55 14.22 19.50
CA VAL A 177 10.28 14.82 18.35
C VAL A 177 10.24 16.36 18.38
N ALA A 178 9.50 16.95 19.33
CA ALA A 178 9.31 18.40 19.42
C ALA A 178 10.12 19.09 20.55
N ARG A 179 10.98 18.37 21.29
CA ARG A 179 11.84 18.97 22.32
C ARG A 179 13.28 18.45 22.22
N GLU A 180 14.05 18.99 21.28
CA GLU A 180 15.49 19.16 21.51
C GLU A 180 15.87 20.65 21.43
N PRO A 181 16.65 21.15 22.40
CA PRO A 181 17.00 22.55 22.48
C PRO A 181 18.09 22.89 21.45
N VAL A 182 17.93 24.03 20.80
CA VAL A 182 18.98 24.68 20.02
C VAL A 182 20.10 25.07 20.98
N VAL A 183 21.14 24.23 21.09
CA VAL A 183 22.42 24.60 21.69
C VAL A 183 23.35 25.01 20.55
N ALA A 184 23.63 26.30 20.49
CA ALA A 184 24.70 26.85 19.67
C ALA A 184 26.02 26.18 20.05
N SER A 185 26.69 25.55 19.10
CA SER A 185 28.07 25.11 19.24
C SER A 185 28.91 25.80 18.17
N GLU A 186 29.80 26.65 18.65
CA GLU A 186 30.76 27.43 17.89
C GLU A 186 31.74 26.53 17.12
N ALA A 187 32.32 27.13 16.09
CA ALA A 187 33.27 26.54 15.16
C ALA A 187 34.45 25.83 15.84
N SER A 188 34.72 24.60 15.39
CA SER A 188 36.07 24.03 15.41
C SER A 188 36.26 23.19 14.16
N GLU A 189 37.27 23.55 13.36
CA GLU A 189 37.71 22.84 12.16
C GLU A 189 38.00 21.36 12.47
N PRO A 190 37.64 20.42 11.57
CA PRO A 190 38.03 19.03 11.75
C PRO A 190 39.46 18.82 11.25
N ALA A 191 40.34 18.39 12.16
CA ALA A 191 41.60 17.75 11.82
C ALA A 191 41.35 16.42 11.07
N PRO A 192 42.26 15.99 10.17
CA PRO A 192 42.05 14.83 9.31
C PRO A 192 42.14 13.53 10.11
N VAL A 193 41.05 12.77 10.14
CA VAL A 193 41.03 11.42 10.72
C VAL A 193 41.61 10.42 9.69
N PRO A 194 42.53 9.51 10.06
CA PRO A 194 43.12 8.58 9.11
C PRO A 194 42.08 7.57 8.60
N VAL A 195 41.98 7.45 7.28
CA VAL A 195 41.21 6.40 6.60
C VAL A 195 41.87 5.06 6.89
N GLN A 196 41.32 4.32 7.86
CA GLN A 196 41.64 2.90 8.02
C GLN A 196 40.83 2.11 6.99
N ASN A 197 41.53 1.69 5.94
CA ASN A 197 41.06 0.67 5.00
C ASN A 197 40.82 -0.64 5.75
N THR A 198 39.57 -0.96 6.05
CA THR A 198 39.17 -2.34 6.36
C THR A 198 39.01 -3.13 5.06
N PRO A 199 39.55 -4.36 4.99
CA PRO A 199 39.54 -5.15 3.77
C PRO A 199 38.11 -5.64 3.45
N ALA A 200 37.79 -5.58 2.16
CA ALA A 200 36.59 -6.16 1.58
C ALA A 200 36.48 -7.67 1.87
N ALA A 201 35.68 -8.06 2.87
CA ALA A 201 35.06 -9.39 3.00
C ALA A 201 34.25 -9.49 4.31
N GLU A 202 33.18 -8.71 4.45
CA GLU A 202 32.11 -9.08 5.39
C GLU A 202 30.87 -9.42 4.58
N ALA A 203 30.33 -10.62 4.82
CA ALA A 203 29.17 -11.16 4.16
C ALA A 203 27.94 -10.27 4.44
N ARG A 204 27.58 -9.46 3.45
CA ARG A 204 26.46 -8.52 3.53
C ARG A 204 25.12 -9.27 3.55
N PRO A 205 24.14 -8.82 4.34
CA PRO A 205 22.90 -9.58 4.51
C PRO A 205 22.08 -9.48 3.22
N ARG A 206 22.15 -10.52 2.40
CA ARG A 206 21.01 -10.96 1.60
C ARG A 206 19.97 -11.48 2.60
N GLY A 207 19.29 -10.57 3.28
CA GLY A 207 18.41 -10.88 4.40
C GLY A 207 17.15 -11.57 3.92
N ASP A 208 16.72 -12.58 4.68
CA ASP A 208 15.37 -13.13 4.56
C ASP A 208 14.33 -12.08 5.03
N LEU A 209 13.05 -12.34 4.75
CA LEU A 209 11.98 -11.43 5.16
C LEU A 209 11.94 -11.26 6.69
N ALA A 210 12.22 -12.32 7.46
CA ALA A 210 12.22 -12.24 8.92
C ALA A 210 13.23 -11.22 9.46
N SER A 211 14.43 -11.19 8.89
CA SER A 211 15.46 -10.21 9.23
C SER A 211 15.02 -8.78 8.87
N PHE A 212 14.39 -8.60 7.71
CA PHE A 212 13.85 -7.30 7.30
C PHE A 212 12.72 -6.83 8.24
N LEU A 213 11.80 -7.73 8.59
CA LEU A 213 10.66 -7.40 9.46
C LEU A 213 11.09 -7.04 10.89
N ALA A 214 12.22 -7.58 11.37
CA ALA A 214 12.78 -7.28 12.68
C ALA A 214 13.40 -5.88 12.78
N LEU A 215 13.67 -5.22 11.65
CA LEU A 215 14.17 -3.84 11.62
C LEU A 215 13.05 -2.84 11.89
N ASP A 216 13.37 -1.75 12.58
CA ASP A 216 12.52 -0.56 12.63
C ASP A 216 12.49 0.18 11.28
N SER A 217 11.61 1.17 11.13
CA SER A 217 11.40 1.86 9.85
C SER A 217 12.65 2.60 9.36
N ASP A 218 13.43 3.23 10.26
CA ASP A 218 14.68 3.91 9.88
C ASP A 218 15.76 2.91 9.40
N ALA A 219 15.88 1.78 10.09
CA ALA A 219 16.77 0.71 9.72
C ALA A 219 16.35 0.02 8.41
N ARG A 220 15.04 -0.16 8.17
CA ARG A 220 14.52 -0.63 6.87
C ARG A 220 14.84 0.36 5.76
N HIS A 221 14.70 1.67 5.99
CA HIS A 221 15.06 2.70 5.03
C HIS A 221 16.55 2.68 4.68
N ARG A 222 17.42 2.62 5.70
CA ARG A 222 18.87 2.47 5.50
C ARG A 222 19.23 1.17 4.77
N TYR A 223 18.53 0.07 5.06
CA TYR A 223 18.68 -1.18 4.33
C TYR A 223 18.32 -1.03 2.84
N MET A 224 17.17 -0.42 2.52
CA MET A 224 16.76 -0.16 1.13
C MET A 224 17.81 0.67 0.37
N LEU A 225 18.25 1.79 0.94
CA LEU A 225 19.29 2.64 0.37
C LEU A 225 20.62 1.91 0.15
N SER A 226 20.96 0.97 1.04
CA SER A 226 22.18 0.17 0.91
C SER A 226 22.13 -0.74 -0.32
N VAL A 227 20.97 -1.38 -0.57
CA VAL A 227 20.76 -2.23 -1.75
C VAL A 227 20.75 -1.40 -3.03
N GLU A 228 20.12 -0.22 -3.01
CA GLU A 228 20.13 0.70 -4.17
C GLU A 228 21.55 1.07 -4.60
N ARG A 229 22.42 1.40 -3.64
CA ARG A 229 23.84 1.68 -3.92
C ARG A 229 24.56 0.48 -4.53
N GLU A 230 24.24 -0.74 -4.09
CA GLU A 230 24.83 -1.96 -4.68
C GLU A 230 24.35 -2.19 -6.11
N VAL A 231 23.07 -1.97 -6.38
CA VAL A 231 22.51 -2.17 -7.71
C VAL A 231 23.02 -1.11 -8.71
N ALA A 232 23.20 0.13 -8.26
CA ALA A 232 23.74 1.20 -9.10
C ALA A 232 25.13 0.85 -9.69
N VAL A 233 25.93 0.08 -8.96
CA VAL A 233 27.26 -0.41 -9.41
C VAL A 233 27.14 -1.52 -10.46
N GLY A 234 26.01 -2.23 -10.53
CA GLY A 234 25.82 -3.46 -11.31
C GLY A 234 25.53 -3.30 -12.81
N GLY A 235 25.41 -2.08 -13.35
CA GLY A 235 25.23 -1.85 -14.79
C GLY A 235 23.87 -2.28 -15.39
N ARG A 236 23.53 -1.60 -16.50
CA ARG A 236 22.31 -1.60 -17.37
C ARG A 236 20.95 -1.93 -16.74
N GLU A 237 20.06 -0.95 -16.78
CA GLU A 237 18.64 -1.05 -16.42
C GLU A 237 17.94 -2.21 -17.16
N PRO A 238 17.24 -3.11 -16.45
CA PRO A 238 16.32 -4.03 -17.08
C PRO A 238 15.23 -3.23 -17.79
N ARG A 239 14.82 -3.71 -18.97
CA ARG A 239 13.69 -3.11 -19.69
C ARG A 239 12.44 -3.20 -18.80
N ARG A 240 11.68 -2.12 -18.72
CA ARG A 240 10.34 -2.14 -18.13
C ARG A 240 9.53 -3.24 -18.79
N SER A 241 8.90 -4.09 -18.00
CA SER A 241 7.88 -4.98 -18.52
C SER A 241 6.62 -4.13 -18.72
N ASN A 242 5.93 -4.30 -19.83
CA ASN A 242 4.65 -3.62 -20.04
C ASN A 242 3.50 -4.29 -19.26
N ASP A 243 3.80 -5.35 -18.51
CA ASP A 243 2.80 -6.18 -17.83
C ASP A 243 2.39 -5.66 -16.45
N GLY A 244 3.09 -4.66 -15.90
CA GLY A 244 2.87 -4.18 -14.52
C GLY A 244 1.44 -3.69 -14.24
N ALA A 245 0.80 -3.05 -15.23
CA ALA A 245 -0.61 -2.66 -15.12
C ALA A 245 -1.53 -3.89 -15.03
N ALA A 246 -1.33 -4.88 -15.91
CA ALA A 246 -2.12 -6.11 -15.90
C ALA A 246 -1.91 -6.94 -14.63
N VAL A 247 -0.70 -6.95 -14.07
CA VAL A 247 -0.40 -7.53 -12.75
C VAL A 247 -1.15 -6.77 -11.66
N GLY A 248 -1.09 -5.44 -11.67
CA GLY A 248 -1.81 -4.57 -10.74
C GLY A 248 -3.31 -4.83 -10.74
N ASP A 249 -3.93 -4.93 -11.92
CA ASP A 249 -5.37 -5.21 -12.05
C ASP A 249 -5.73 -6.59 -11.48
N ARG A 250 -4.89 -7.62 -11.68
CA ARG A 250 -5.09 -8.95 -11.08
C ARG A 250 -4.97 -8.92 -9.55
N LEU A 251 -3.96 -8.25 -9.01
CA LEU A 251 -3.78 -8.12 -7.56
C LEU A 251 -4.95 -7.36 -6.93
N PHE A 252 -5.37 -6.26 -7.57
CA PHE A 252 -6.51 -5.46 -7.14
C PHE A 252 -7.79 -6.29 -7.13
N ALA A 253 -8.12 -6.97 -8.22
CA ALA A 253 -9.31 -7.82 -8.31
C ALA A 253 -9.30 -8.95 -7.27
N ALA A 254 -8.13 -9.56 -7.01
CA ALA A 254 -7.98 -10.59 -5.98
C ALA A 254 -8.28 -10.03 -4.58
N MET A 255 -7.68 -8.89 -4.23
CA MET A 255 -7.89 -8.26 -2.92
C MET A 255 -9.33 -7.79 -2.74
N ALA A 256 -9.88 -7.11 -3.74
CA ALA A 256 -11.19 -6.47 -3.63
C ALA A 256 -12.34 -7.49 -3.66
N GLY A 257 -12.22 -8.58 -4.42
CA GLY A 257 -13.26 -9.62 -4.51
C GLY A 257 -13.13 -10.77 -3.51
N SER A 258 -11.92 -11.09 -3.03
CA SER A 258 -11.69 -12.30 -2.21
C SER A 258 -10.78 -12.07 -1.00
N GLY A 259 -10.39 -10.81 -0.75
CA GLY A 259 -9.69 -10.39 0.45
C GLY A 259 -8.21 -10.76 0.49
N ARG A 260 -7.62 -10.62 1.69
CA ARG A 260 -6.18 -10.71 1.94
C ARG A 260 -5.55 -12.06 1.54
N LYS A 261 -6.29 -13.16 1.67
CA LYS A 261 -5.80 -14.49 1.29
C LYS A 261 -5.59 -14.60 -0.23
N ALA A 262 -6.54 -14.10 -1.03
CA ALA A 262 -6.41 -14.12 -2.48
C ALA A 262 -5.27 -13.21 -2.96
N LEU A 263 -5.05 -12.08 -2.30
CA LEU A 263 -3.86 -11.25 -2.53
C LEU A 263 -2.56 -12.03 -2.24
N ALA A 264 -2.50 -12.78 -1.13
CA ALA A 264 -1.33 -13.60 -0.80
C ALA A 264 -1.06 -14.67 -1.87
N ASP A 265 -2.11 -15.38 -2.31
CA ASP A 265 -2.02 -16.40 -3.36
C ASP A 265 -1.52 -15.79 -4.69
N ALA A 266 -1.96 -14.57 -5.03
CA ALA A 266 -1.49 -13.86 -6.21
C ALA A 266 -0.03 -13.40 -6.08
N LEU A 267 0.41 -12.94 -4.92
CA LEU A 267 1.83 -12.60 -4.68
C LEU A 267 2.74 -13.83 -4.75
N VAL A 268 2.28 -14.99 -4.25
CA VAL A 268 2.99 -16.27 -4.41
C VAL A 268 3.26 -16.55 -5.88
N LEU A 269 2.25 -16.39 -6.73
CA LEU A 269 2.36 -16.64 -8.17
C LEU A 269 3.28 -15.63 -8.86
N GLU A 270 3.05 -14.34 -8.67
CA GLU A 270 3.73 -13.26 -9.42
C GLU A 270 5.19 -13.07 -8.98
N LEU A 271 5.50 -13.32 -7.70
CA LEU A 271 6.84 -13.12 -7.14
C LEU A 271 7.59 -14.41 -6.85
N ALA A 272 7.01 -15.58 -7.11
CA ALA A 272 7.59 -16.89 -6.78
C ALA A 272 8.00 -16.99 -5.29
N LEU A 273 7.11 -16.51 -4.41
CA LEU A 273 7.26 -16.57 -2.96
C LEU A 273 6.56 -17.83 -2.41
N ASP A 274 6.90 -18.24 -1.19
CA ASP A 274 6.07 -19.21 -0.48
C ASP A 274 4.91 -18.50 0.25
N GLN A 275 3.87 -19.27 0.60
CA GLN A 275 2.65 -18.73 1.22
C GLN A 275 2.93 -17.98 2.53
N ARG A 276 3.88 -18.47 3.35
CA ARG A 276 4.21 -17.87 4.64
C ARG A 276 4.83 -16.49 4.43
N THR A 277 5.76 -16.39 3.48
CA THR A 277 6.40 -15.12 3.09
C THR A 277 5.37 -14.13 2.52
N ALA A 278 4.49 -14.56 1.61
CA ALA A 278 3.45 -13.69 1.06
C ALA A 278 2.47 -13.18 2.12
N THR A 279 2.06 -14.04 3.06
CA THR A 279 1.19 -13.65 4.17
C THR A 279 1.89 -12.64 5.09
N ALA A 280 3.16 -12.88 5.42
CA ALA A 280 3.95 -11.97 6.26
C ALA A 280 4.17 -10.59 5.61
N ILE A 281 4.27 -10.51 4.28
CA ILE A 281 4.33 -9.23 3.56
C ILE A 281 3.04 -8.43 3.77
N ILE A 282 1.88 -9.08 3.67
CA ILE A 282 0.58 -8.44 3.77
C ILE A 282 0.26 -8.07 5.23
N ASP A 283 0.69 -8.88 6.20
CA ASP A 283 0.44 -8.70 7.63
C ASP A 283 1.36 -7.67 8.31
N ASP A 284 2.45 -7.24 7.65
CA ASP A 284 3.28 -6.14 8.16
C ASP A 284 2.45 -4.85 8.19
N ARG A 285 2.25 -4.32 9.40
CA ARG A 285 1.40 -3.15 9.63
C ARG A 285 2.00 -1.86 9.08
N ALA A 286 3.32 -1.79 8.90
CA ALA A 286 3.95 -0.61 8.31
C ALA A 286 3.63 -0.54 6.81
N GLY A 287 3.65 -1.68 6.13
CA GLY A 287 3.28 -1.83 4.71
C GLY A 287 4.45 -1.65 3.74
N GLU A 288 5.66 -1.40 4.25
CA GLU A 288 6.87 -1.28 3.45
C GLU A 288 7.18 -2.58 2.66
N PRO A 289 7.01 -3.80 3.22
CA PRO A 289 7.19 -5.02 2.44
C PRO A 289 6.24 -5.14 1.27
N LEU A 290 4.97 -4.76 1.46
CA LEU A 290 3.97 -4.75 0.39
C LEU A 290 4.36 -3.72 -0.67
N THR A 291 4.85 -2.55 -0.25
CA THR A 291 5.34 -1.52 -1.18
C THR A 291 6.49 -2.02 -2.04
N LEU A 292 7.46 -2.72 -1.44
CA LEU A 292 8.58 -3.33 -2.17
C LEU A 292 8.10 -4.41 -3.16
N ALA A 293 7.09 -5.21 -2.77
CA ALA A 293 6.49 -6.21 -3.65
C ALA A 293 5.83 -5.54 -4.87
N LEU A 294 5.06 -4.48 -4.67
CA LEU A 294 4.40 -3.73 -5.74
C LEU A 294 5.41 -3.00 -6.65
N ALA A 295 6.47 -2.43 -6.07
CA ALA A 295 7.57 -1.81 -6.82
C ALA A 295 8.29 -2.83 -7.71
N ALA A 296 8.60 -4.02 -7.18
CA ALA A 296 9.23 -5.10 -7.94
C ALA A 296 8.38 -5.57 -9.14
N LEU A 297 7.05 -5.55 -8.98
CA LEU A 297 6.06 -5.91 -10.01
C LEU A 297 5.74 -4.77 -10.99
N GLU A 298 6.28 -3.57 -10.80
CA GLU A 298 5.94 -2.37 -11.60
C GLU A 298 4.44 -2.03 -11.57
N VAL A 299 3.79 -2.27 -10.43
CA VAL A 299 2.37 -1.91 -10.26
C VAL A 299 2.24 -0.38 -10.28
N PRO A 300 1.38 0.20 -11.13
CA PRO A 300 1.24 1.64 -11.19
C PRO A 300 0.66 2.22 -9.89
N GLU A 301 1.00 3.48 -9.62
CA GLU A 301 0.65 4.19 -8.39
C GLU A 301 -0.84 4.14 -8.05
N LYS A 302 -1.71 4.30 -9.05
CA LYS A 302 -3.17 4.28 -8.85
C LYS A 302 -3.63 2.94 -8.29
N GLN A 303 -3.21 1.83 -8.90
CA GLN A 303 -3.53 0.48 -8.42
C GLN A 303 -2.91 0.19 -7.06
N ALA A 304 -1.66 0.63 -6.83
CA ALA A 304 -0.98 0.45 -5.55
C ALA A 304 -1.70 1.18 -4.41
N THR A 305 -2.16 2.41 -4.66
CA THR A 305 -2.94 3.21 -3.71
C THR A 305 -4.21 2.47 -3.30
N SER A 306 -4.97 1.97 -4.28
CA SER A 306 -6.16 1.16 -4.02
C SER A 306 -5.86 -0.11 -3.22
N LEU A 307 -4.75 -0.79 -3.54
CA LEU A 307 -4.31 -1.98 -2.80
C LEU A 307 -3.95 -1.67 -1.35
N PHE A 308 -3.26 -0.55 -1.08
CA PHE A 308 -2.95 -0.14 0.30
C PHE A 308 -4.23 0.12 1.09
N ILE A 309 -5.18 0.85 0.50
CA ILE A 309 -6.45 1.17 1.16
C ILE A 309 -7.23 -0.10 1.48
N LEU A 310 -7.34 -1.04 0.54
CA LEU A 310 -8.04 -2.30 0.77
C LEU A 310 -7.30 -3.23 1.73
N ALA A 311 -5.97 -3.31 1.64
CA ALA A 311 -5.19 -4.19 2.48
C ALA A 311 -5.23 -3.75 3.94
N PHE A 312 -5.07 -2.45 4.22
CA PHE A 312 -4.99 -1.93 5.58
C PHE A 312 -6.35 -1.45 6.13
N GLY A 313 -7.31 -1.13 5.26
CA GLY A 313 -8.66 -0.71 5.63
C GLY A 313 -8.69 0.43 6.65
N LEU A 314 -9.63 0.35 7.59
CA LEU A 314 -9.78 1.31 8.70
C LEU A 314 -8.60 1.37 9.68
N SER A 315 -7.70 0.39 9.66
CA SER A 315 -6.50 0.45 10.49
C SER A 315 -5.42 1.35 9.90
N ALA A 316 -5.53 1.70 8.61
CA ALA A 316 -4.67 2.65 7.96
C ALA A 316 -4.96 4.09 8.41
N SER A 317 -4.00 4.97 8.16
CA SER A 317 -4.25 6.41 8.17
C SER A 317 -3.87 7.01 6.84
N LEU A 318 -4.48 8.15 6.48
CA LEU A 318 -4.16 8.84 5.23
C LEU A 318 -2.67 9.22 5.16
N TRP A 319 -2.07 9.60 6.29
CA TRP A 319 -0.61 9.80 6.39
C TRP A 319 0.19 8.54 6.02
N GLN A 320 -0.22 7.37 6.52
CA GLN A 320 0.42 6.10 6.19
C GLN A 320 0.29 5.77 4.71
N ILE A 321 -0.91 5.91 4.13
CA ILE A 321 -1.12 5.68 2.69
C ILE A 321 -0.20 6.59 1.86
N ARG A 322 -0.10 7.88 2.21
CA ARG A 322 0.80 8.83 1.56
C ARG A 322 2.27 8.45 1.70
N SER A 323 2.68 8.00 2.89
CA SER A 323 4.05 7.54 3.14
C SER A 323 4.40 6.35 2.25
N LEU A 324 3.48 5.40 2.10
CA LEU A 324 3.66 4.23 1.23
C LEU A 324 3.70 4.59 -0.25
N ILE A 325 2.87 5.54 -0.71
CA ILE A 325 2.94 6.06 -2.08
C ILE A 325 4.29 6.75 -2.33
N SER A 326 4.76 7.55 -1.38
CA SER A 326 6.05 8.24 -1.47
C SER A 326 7.21 7.24 -1.56
N LEU A 327 7.13 6.16 -0.76
CA LEU A 327 8.10 5.06 -0.82
C LEU A 327 8.05 4.31 -2.16
N LEU A 328 6.85 4.03 -2.68
CA LEU A 328 6.66 3.36 -3.98
C LEU A 328 7.31 4.15 -5.12
N ILE A 329 7.12 5.47 -5.13
CA ILE A 329 7.68 6.37 -6.15
C ILE A 329 9.19 6.51 -5.97
N GLY A 330 9.67 6.52 -4.72
CA GLY A 330 11.07 6.76 -4.39
C GLY A 330 12.00 5.55 -4.54
N VAL A 331 11.49 4.32 -4.38
CA VAL A 331 12.32 3.13 -4.36
C VAL A 331 12.76 2.70 -5.76
N ASP A 332 14.05 2.38 -5.92
CA ASP A 332 14.55 1.81 -7.17
C ASP A 332 13.95 0.41 -7.41
N ARG A 333 13.40 0.20 -8.60
CA ARG A 333 12.76 -1.06 -8.98
C ARG A 333 13.71 -2.25 -8.84
N ARG A 334 14.97 -2.11 -9.25
CA ARG A 334 15.92 -3.21 -9.23
C ARG A 334 16.31 -3.54 -7.80
N ALA A 335 16.45 -2.53 -6.94
CA ALA A 335 16.64 -2.72 -5.51
C ALA A 335 15.46 -3.45 -4.88
N ALA A 336 14.22 -3.03 -5.18
CA ALA A 336 13.02 -3.73 -4.73
C ALA A 336 13.02 -5.20 -5.20
N ALA A 337 13.25 -5.45 -6.49
CA ALA A 337 13.32 -6.80 -7.05
C ALA A 337 14.45 -7.65 -6.42
N GLN A 338 15.61 -7.05 -6.10
CA GLN A 338 16.71 -7.73 -5.43
C GLN A 338 16.35 -8.08 -3.98
N ILE A 339 15.67 -7.19 -3.27
CA ILE A 339 15.18 -7.44 -1.91
C ILE A 339 14.16 -8.59 -1.92
N ILE A 340 13.15 -8.52 -2.79
CA ILE A 340 12.15 -9.59 -2.93
C ILE A 340 12.81 -10.92 -3.31
N ALA A 341 13.81 -10.90 -4.20
CA ALA A 341 14.55 -12.11 -4.56
C ALA A 341 15.35 -12.72 -3.40
N GLY A 342 15.72 -11.90 -2.41
CA GLY A 342 16.31 -12.35 -1.14
C GLY A 342 15.30 -13.04 -0.22
N TRP A 343 14.02 -12.67 -0.31
CA TRP A 343 12.93 -13.27 0.47
C TRP A 343 12.40 -14.58 -0.12
N ARG A 344 12.66 -14.83 -1.39
CA ARG A 344 12.34 -16.13 -2.01
C ARG A 344 13.04 -17.22 -1.22
N ASN A 345 12.28 -18.21 -0.82
CA ASN A 345 12.75 -19.37 -0.07
C ASN A 345 13.80 -20.11 -0.91
N ARG A 346 15.07 -19.74 -0.77
CA ARG A 346 16.15 -20.53 -1.35
C ARG A 346 16.27 -21.74 -0.46
N PRO A 347 16.18 -22.97 -0.98
CA PRO A 347 16.75 -24.09 -0.25
C PRO A 347 18.17 -23.67 0.12
N ALA A 348 18.54 -23.81 1.40
CA ALA A 348 19.90 -23.56 1.85
C ALA A 348 20.83 -24.15 0.78
N PRO A 349 21.83 -23.40 0.27
CA PRO A 349 22.72 -23.96 -0.73
C PRO A 349 23.17 -25.30 -0.20
N GLU A 350 22.85 -26.39 -0.91
CA GLU A 350 23.34 -27.71 -0.54
C GLU A 350 24.81 -27.50 -0.20
N PRO A 351 25.27 -27.88 1.01
CA PRO A 351 26.67 -27.73 1.34
C PRO A 351 27.38 -28.37 0.17
N ARG A 352 28.10 -27.56 -0.63
CA ARG A 352 28.76 -28.02 -1.85
C ARG A 352 29.43 -29.30 -1.41
N ARG A 353 28.91 -30.47 -1.80
CA ARG A 353 29.63 -31.73 -1.63
C ARG A 353 30.92 -31.39 -2.29
N ALA A 354 31.98 -31.32 -1.47
CA ALA A 354 33.30 -30.89 -1.87
C ALA A 354 33.49 -31.52 -3.24
N ALA A 355 33.48 -30.67 -4.28
CA ALA A 355 33.46 -31.15 -5.65
C ALA A 355 34.55 -32.20 -5.70
N ASP A 356 34.16 -33.41 -6.11
CA ASP A 356 35.05 -34.54 -6.32
C ASP A 356 36.30 -33.97 -6.97
N THR A 357 37.30 -33.74 -6.12
CA THR A 357 38.63 -33.44 -6.59
C THR A 357 39.05 -34.82 -7.03
N PRO A 358 39.17 -35.09 -8.34
CA PRO A 358 39.74 -36.36 -8.76
C PRO A 358 41.05 -36.49 -7.98
N PRO A 359 41.32 -37.66 -7.37
CA PRO A 359 42.51 -37.84 -6.55
C PRO A 359 43.68 -37.36 -7.39
N ARG A 360 44.37 -36.31 -6.90
CA ARG A 360 45.63 -35.88 -7.51
C ARG A 360 46.51 -37.11 -7.52
N ASP A 361 46.73 -37.60 -8.73
CA ASP A 361 47.59 -38.73 -9.00
C ASP A 361 48.95 -38.41 -8.39
N ARG A 362 49.27 -39.04 -7.26
CA ARG A 362 50.58 -38.93 -6.58
C ARG A 362 51.62 -39.74 -7.36
N SER A 363 51.64 -39.61 -8.68
CA SER A 363 52.51 -40.36 -9.58
C SER A 363 53.59 -39.47 -10.23
N LEU A 364 53.47 -38.13 -10.18
CA LEU A 364 54.49 -37.27 -10.80
C LEU A 364 55.66 -36.90 -9.86
N ASP A 365 55.41 -36.72 -8.56
CA ASP A 365 56.48 -36.41 -7.60
C ASP A 365 57.37 -37.64 -7.30
N ASP A 366 56.80 -38.85 -7.38
CA ASP A 366 57.53 -40.11 -7.18
C ASP A 366 58.35 -40.52 -8.43
N ALA A 367 58.02 -40.00 -9.61
CA ALA A 367 58.76 -40.22 -10.85
C ALA A 367 59.99 -39.30 -10.99
N ILE A 368 59.95 -38.09 -10.43
CA ILE A 368 61.09 -37.16 -10.46
C ILE A 368 62.13 -37.51 -9.38
N ALA A 369 61.73 -38.15 -8.28
CA ALA A 369 62.65 -38.64 -7.25
C ALA A 369 63.41 -39.92 -7.64
N ARG A 370 62.89 -40.76 -8.55
CA ARG A 370 63.56 -42.02 -8.97
C ARG A 370 64.52 -41.88 -10.15
N VAL A 371 64.48 -40.78 -10.90
CA VAL A 371 65.45 -40.53 -12.00
C VAL A 371 66.75 -39.86 -11.49
N SER A 372 66.77 -39.32 -10.26
CA SER A 372 67.96 -38.64 -9.70
C SER A 372 68.81 -39.49 -8.75
N LEU A 373 68.58 -40.80 -8.65
CA LEU A 373 69.34 -41.72 -7.75
C LEU A 373 69.99 -42.91 -8.47
N HIS A 374 70.21 -42.83 -9.79
CA HIS A 374 70.91 -43.88 -10.55
C HIS A 374 72.06 -43.42 -11.45
N MET A 375 72.59 -42.20 -11.22
CA MET A 375 73.74 -41.67 -11.96
C MET A 375 74.73 -40.94 -11.05
N ASP A 376 75.13 -41.56 -9.93
CA ASP A 376 76.41 -41.20 -9.29
C ASP A 376 76.93 -42.36 -8.44
N GLY A 377 77.71 -43.23 -9.08
CA GLY A 377 78.28 -44.38 -8.38
C GLY A 377 78.95 -45.43 -9.26
N ALA A 378 79.82 -45.03 -10.20
CA ALA A 378 80.94 -45.87 -10.65
C ALA A 378 81.80 -45.15 -11.71
N ARG A 379 83.01 -44.74 -11.32
CA ARG A 379 84.27 -45.05 -12.02
C ARG A 379 85.46 -44.38 -11.31
N VAL A 380 86.10 -45.15 -10.43
CA VAL A 380 87.54 -45.04 -10.19
C VAL A 380 88.18 -46.09 -11.08
N PHE A 381 88.95 -45.69 -12.10
CA PHE A 381 90.11 -46.44 -12.59
C PHE A 381 91.03 -45.52 -13.43
N GLY A 382 92.18 -45.19 -12.85
CA GLY A 382 93.50 -45.12 -13.47
C GLY A 382 93.75 -44.18 -14.65
N THR A 383 94.70 -43.25 -14.47
CA THR A 383 96.01 -43.37 -15.15
C THR A 383 97.02 -42.37 -14.58
N LYS A 384 98.16 -42.91 -14.14
CA LYS A 384 99.46 -42.23 -14.03
C LYS A 384 100.05 -42.10 -15.44
N ARG A 385 100.64 -40.93 -15.74
CA ARG A 385 101.71 -40.57 -16.71
C ARG A 385 101.37 -39.16 -17.23
N ALA A 386 102.23 -38.15 -17.22
CA ALA A 386 103.66 -38.04 -16.96
C ALA A 386 103.93 -36.68 -16.29
#